data_AF-A0A1V5R3R3-F1
#
_entry.id   AF-A0A1V5R3R3-F1
#
_cell.length_a   1.000
_cell.length_b   1.000
_cell.length_c   1.000
_cell.angle_alpha   90.00
_cell.angle_beta   90.00
_cell.angle_gamma   90.00
#
_symmetry.space_group_name_H-M   'P 1'
#
loop_
_entity.id
_entity.type
_entity.pdbx_description
1 polymer ?
#
loop_
_entity_poly.entity_id
_entity_poly.type
_entity_poly.pdbx_seq_one_letter_code
_entity_poly.pdbx_strand_id
1 'polypeptide(L)' 'MTLRVEVWRDEHGVTWELVQLALDEVGGTCIIREGFNRLDHADGDVREGVEVIARFGDLEDARAFLESEGFEPV' A
#
# COMPACT_ATOMS: atom_id res chain seq x y z
N MET A 1 9.22 11.67 9.39
CA MET A 1 8.02 10.88 9.05
C MET A 1 8.49 9.55 8.51
N THR A 2 8.28 8.46 9.25
CA THR A 2 8.66 7.12 8.82
C THR A 2 7.50 6.53 8.05
N LEU A 3 7.69 6.28 6.75
CA LEU A 3 6.71 5.65 5.87
C LEU A 3 7.06 4.15 5.82
N ARG A 4 6.11 3.27 6.12
CA ARG A 4 6.28 1.82 5.92
C ARG A 4 5.55 1.43 4.65
N VAL A 5 6.22 0.71 3.76
CA VAL A 5 5.64 0.18 2.53
C VAL A 5 5.88 -1.33 2.49
N GLU A 6 4.81 -2.09 2.28
CA GLU A 6 4.86 -3.54 2.03
C GLU A 6 4.37 -3.82 0.62
N VAL A 7 5.05 -4.73 -0.07
CA VAL A 7 4.73 -5.09 -1.45
C VAL A 7 4.00 -6.41 -1.44
N TRP A 8 2.90 -6.46 -2.18
CA TRP A 8 2.02 -7.61 -2.29
C TRP A 8 1.77 -7.92 -3.76
N ARG A 9 1.34 -9.14 -4.05
CA ARG A 9 1.02 -9.59 -5.40
C ARG A 9 -0.29 -10.37 -5.40
N ASP A 10 -1.20 -10.05 -6.32
CA ASP A 10 -2.45 -10.80 -6.47
C ASP A 10 -2.31 -12.01 -7.41
N GLU A 11 -3.40 -12.77 -7.55
CA GLU A 11 -3.49 -13.98 -8.36
C GLU A 11 -3.17 -13.80 -9.86
N HIS A 12 -3.35 -12.59 -10.39
CA HIS A 12 -3.02 -12.22 -11.77
C HIS A 12 -1.57 -11.74 -11.92
N GLY A 13 -0.81 -11.69 -10.82
CA GLY A 13 0.58 -11.26 -10.79
C GLY A 13 0.77 -9.74 -10.79
N VAL A 14 -0.29 -8.94 -10.60
CA VAL A 14 -0.16 -7.48 -10.44
C VAL A 14 0.46 -7.20 -9.07
N THR A 15 1.31 -6.19 -9.02
CA THR A 15 1.99 -5.79 -7.78
C THR A 15 1.19 -4.70 -7.12
N TRP A 16 1.13 -4.71 -5.79
CA TRP A 16 0.36 -3.77 -4.98
C TRP A 16 1.20 -3.29 -3.81
N GLU A 17 0.97 -2.05 -3.39
CA GLU A 17 1.69 -1.44 -2.27
C GLU A 17 0.73 -1.14 -1.13
N LEU A 18 1.03 -1.70 0.03
CA LEU A 18 0.44 -1.33 1.31
C LEU A 18 1.31 -0.26 1.96
N VAL A 19 0.82 0.97 1.99
CA VAL A 19 1.55 2.14 2.51
C VAL A 19 0.93 2.60 3.83
N GLN A 20 1.73 2.60 4.90
CA GLN A 20 1.37 3.18 6.20
C GLN A 20 1.89 4.62 6.30
N LEU A 21 0.96 5.57 6.34
CA LEU A 21 1.21 7.01 6.46
C LEU A 21 1.28 7.39 7.95
N ALA A 22 2.49 7.33 8.52
CA ALA A 22 2.91 7.75 9.86
C ALA A 22 2.23 7.07 11.08
N LEU A 23 3.06 6.68 12.04
CA LEU A 23 2.69 6.29 13.41
C LEU A 23 2.37 7.55 14.21
N ASP A 24 1.15 8.09 14.11
CA ASP A 24 0.63 8.86 15.24
C ASP A 24 0.03 7.85 16.24
N GLU A 25 0.05 8.17 17.54
CA GLU A 25 -0.34 7.28 18.65
C GLU A 25 -1.82 6.81 18.57
N VAL A 26 -2.55 7.25 17.55
CA VAL A 26 -3.93 6.92 17.21
C VAL A 26 -4.02 6.52 15.73
N GLY A 27 -3.64 5.28 15.41
CA GLY A 27 -3.97 4.63 14.13
C GLY A 27 -3.40 5.29 12.87
N GLY A 28 -2.22 4.83 12.44
CA GLY A 28 -1.63 5.28 11.17
C GLY A 28 -2.49 4.86 9.99
N THR A 29 -2.87 5.82 9.15
CA THR A 29 -3.69 5.53 7.95
C THR A 29 -2.90 4.64 6.99
N CYS A 30 -3.47 3.48 6.67
CA CYS A 30 -2.92 2.53 5.72
C CYS A 30 -3.70 2.61 4.41
N ILE A 31 -3.00 2.59 3.28
CA ILE A 31 -3.62 2.60 1.94
C ILE A 31 -3.07 1.44 1.11
N ILE A 32 -3.93 0.84 0.30
CA ILE A 32 -3.54 -0.16 -0.70
C ILE A 32 -3.72 0.46 -2.08
N ARG A 33 -2.67 0.40 -2.89
CA ARG A 33 -2.65 0.99 -4.22
C ARG A 33 -1.97 0.06 -5.21
N GLU A 34 -2.34 0.17 -6.48
CA GLU A 34 -1.67 -0.57 -7.55
C GLU A 34 -0.18 -0.16 -7.62
N GLY A 35 0.68 -1.17 -7.72
CA GLY A 35 2.13 -1.08 -7.56
C GLY A 35 2.87 -0.88 -8.87
N PHE A 36 3.13 0.39 -9.16
CA PHE A 36 4.31 0.96 -9.81
C PHE A 36 4.56 2.27 -9.03
N ASN A 37 5.67 2.56 -8.33
CA ASN A 37 7.08 2.33 -8.58
C ASN A 37 7.89 2.70 -7.31
N ARG A 38 9.03 2.03 -7.07
CA ARG A 38 10.05 2.40 -6.05
C ARG A 38 10.65 3.82 -6.24
N LEU A 39 10.39 4.45 -7.39
CA LEU A 39 11.14 5.56 -7.96
C LEU A 39 10.24 6.55 -8.76
N ASP A 40 8.92 6.53 -8.57
CA ASP A 40 8.03 7.51 -9.23
C ASP A 40 8.18 8.94 -8.67
N HIS A 41 9.00 9.12 -7.63
CA HIS A 41 9.24 10.44 -7.08
C HIS A 41 10.61 10.62 -6.41
N ALA A 42 11.67 10.17 -7.07
CA ALA A 42 12.86 11.03 -7.08
C ALA A 42 12.64 12.28 -7.98
N ASP A 43 11.61 12.27 -8.85
CA ASP A 43 11.54 13.12 -10.06
C ASP A 43 10.40 14.16 -10.14
N GLY A 44 9.48 14.27 -9.17
CA GLY A 44 8.61 15.46 -9.09
C GLY A 44 7.20 15.37 -9.68
N ASP A 45 6.69 14.19 -10.08
CA ASP A 45 5.32 14.08 -10.63
C ASP A 45 4.58 12.86 -10.06
N VAL A 46 3.49 13.08 -9.30
CA VAL A 46 3.03 12.12 -8.26
C VAL A 46 1.62 11.55 -8.45
N ARG A 47 0.91 11.86 -9.55
CA ARG A 47 -0.55 11.69 -9.56
C ARG A 47 -1.19 11.15 -10.83
N GLU A 48 -0.43 10.71 -11.83
CA GLU A 48 -1.03 10.08 -13.00
C GLU A 48 -0.98 8.55 -12.87
N GLY A 49 -2.11 7.93 -12.49
CA GLY A 49 -2.32 6.48 -12.64
C GLY A 49 -2.33 5.62 -11.38
N VAL A 50 -2.11 6.17 -10.18
CA VAL A 50 -2.14 5.37 -8.94
C VAL A 50 -3.59 5.16 -8.48
N GLU A 51 -4.13 3.97 -8.74
CA GLU A 51 -5.45 3.58 -8.22
C GLU A 51 -5.32 3.12 -6.77
N VAL A 52 -6.05 3.80 -5.87
CA VAL A 52 -6.18 3.40 -4.47
C VAL A 52 -7.46 2.58 -4.34
N ILE A 53 -7.30 1.30 -4.04
CA ILE A 53 -8.44 0.37 -3.94
C ILE A 53 -9.01 0.30 -2.52
N ALA A 54 -8.20 0.59 -1.50
CA ALA A 54 -8.64 0.47 -0.11
C ALA A 54 -7.85 1.38 0.85
N ARG A 55 -8.50 1.72 1.98
CA ARG A 55 -7.94 2.53 3.07
C ARG A 55 -8.34 1.95 4.42
N PHE A 56 -7.41 1.89 5.35
CA PHE A 56 -7.58 1.27 6.66
C PHE A 56 -7.01 2.17 7.76
N GLY A 57 -7.58 2.04 8.96
CA GLY A 57 -7.13 2.77 10.15
C GLY A 57 -5.96 2.10 10.88
N ASP A 58 -5.67 0.84 10.57
CA ASP A 58 -4.57 0.08 11.14
C ASP A 58 -3.95 -0.89 10.10
N LEU A 59 -2.71 -1.29 10.33
CA LEU A 59 -1.94 -2.17 9.45
C LEU A 59 -2.44 -3.61 9.48
N GLU A 60 -2.88 -4.11 10.64
CA GLU A 60 -3.35 -5.49 10.78
C GLU A 60 -4.60 -5.73 9.93
N ASP A 61 -5.54 -4.78 9.93
CA ASP A 61 -6.77 -4.86 9.13
C ASP A 61 -6.47 -4.80 7.62
N ALA A 62 -5.53 -3.94 7.23
CA ALA A 62 -5.09 -3.82 5.84
C ALA A 62 -4.43 -5.10 5.31
N ARG A 63 -3.64 -5.78 6.15
CA ARG A 63 -3.04 -7.07 5.81
C ARG A 63 -4.08 -8.18 5.74
N ALA A 64 -4.99 -8.22 6.72
CA ALA A 64 -6.06 -9.21 6.73
C ALA A 64 -6.94 -9.12 5.48
N PHE A 65 -7.19 -7.89 4.99
CA PHE A 65 -7.85 -7.69 3.70
C PHE A 65 -7.06 -8.29 2.52
N LEU A 66 -5.77 -8.00 2.41
CA LEU A 66 -4.90 -8.54 1.36
C LEU A 66 -4.86 -10.07 1.39
N GLU A 67 -4.68 -10.66 2.57
CA GLU A 67 -4.69 -12.11 2.76
C GLU A 67 -6.05 -12.73 2.41
N SER A 68 -7.16 -12.08 2.77
CA SER A 68 -8.52 -12.53 2.44
C SER A 68 -8.79 -12.51 0.94
N GLU A 69 -8.26 -11.52 0.23
CA GLU A 69 -8.40 -11.40 -1.22
C GLU A 69 -7.39 -12.29 -1.99
N GLY A 70 -6.52 -13.01 -1.27
CA GLY A 70 -5.55 -13.94 -1.88
C GLY A 70 -4.27 -13.29 -2.37
N PHE A 71 -3.95 -12.08 -1.91
CA PHE A 71 -2.67 -11.44 -2.18
C PHE A 71 -1.57 -12.11 -1.36
N GLU A 72 -0.38 -12.24 -1.96
CA GLU A 72 0.81 -12.80 -1.32
C GLU A 72 1.86 -11.71 -1.11
N PRO A 73 2.54 -11.67 0.07
CA PRO A 73 3.63 -10.74 0.31
C PRO A 73 4.87 -11.09 -0.54
N VAL A 74 5.55 -10.07 -1.08
CA VAL A 74 6.72 -10.20 -1.97
C VAL A 74 8.00 -9.70 -1.31
#